data_AF-A0A2V6SGI5-F1
#
_entry.id   AF-A0A2V6SGI5-F1
#
_cell.length_a   1.000
_cell.length_b   1.000
_cell.length_c   1.000
_cell.angle_alpha   90.00
_cell.angle_beta   90.00
_cell.angle_gamma   90.00
#
_symmetry.space_group_name_H-M   'P 1'
#
loop_
_entity.id
_entity.type
_entity.pdbx_description
1 polymer ?
#
loop_
_entity_poly.entity_id
_entity_poly.type
_entity_poly.pdbx_seq_one_letter_code
_entity_poly.pdbx_strand_id
1 'polypeptide(L)'
;VVGAGLARALPPVWLAQPELDDNVPAEITDAFVRAYEKAGGRLERERFPGARHGFIGRAGADTDRCIGLMRDFIGRELGRAKS
;
A
#
# COMPACT_ATOMS: atom_id res chain seq x y z
N VAL A 1 -15.22 14.22 8.45
CA VAL A 1 -15.49 14.67 7.06
C VAL A 1 -14.24 15.32 6.51
N VAL A 2 -13.62 14.73 5.47
CA VAL A 2 -12.49 15.31 4.73
C VAL A 2 -13.07 16.41 3.83
N GLY A 3 -13.07 17.66 4.29
CA GLY A 3 -13.78 18.77 3.63
C GLY A 3 -12.98 19.57 2.60
N ALA A 4 -11.70 19.25 2.36
CA ALA A 4 -10.84 20.05 1.48
C ALA A 4 -9.83 19.24 0.65
N GLY A 5 -9.95 17.90 0.59
CA GLY A 5 -8.92 17.03 -0.01
C GLY A 5 -7.59 16.98 0.75
N LEU A 6 -7.42 17.82 1.78
CA LEU A 6 -6.29 17.80 2.70
C LEU A 6 -6.63 16.95 3.92
N ALA A 7 -5.89 15.86 4.09
CA ALA A 7 -5.93 15.10 5.31
C ALA A 7 -5.25 15.92 6.42
N ARG A 8 -5.92 16.09 7.59
CA ARG A 8 -5.35 16.81 8.75
C ARG A 8 -4.13 16.09 9.33
N ALA A 9 -4.02 14.79 9.07
CA ALA A 9 -2.86 13.94 9.32
C ALA A 9 -2.74 12.97 8.15
N LEU A 10 -1.52 12.56 7.81
CA LEU A 10 -1.30 11.55 6.78
C LEU A 10 -1.94 10.22 7.21
N PRO A 11 -2.80 9.60 6.38
CA PRO A 11 -3.38 8.31 6.72
C PRO A 11 -2.31 7.21 6.78
N PRO A 12 -2.56 6.10 7.48
CA PRO A 12 -1.75 4.91 7.31
C PRO A 12 -1.87 4.40 5.86
N VAL A 13 -0.75 4.00 5.27
CA VAL A 13 -0.70 3.45 3.91
C VAL A 13 -0.20 2.01 3.93
N TRP A 14 -0.80 1.18 3.10
CA TRP A 14 -0.25 -0.13 2.73
C TRP A 14 0.01 -0.14 1.23
N LEU A 15 1.22 -0.54 0.83
CA LEU A 15 1.71 -0.48 -0.54
C LEU A 15 2.16 -1.86 -1.02
N ALA A 16 1.48 -2.40 -2.03
CA ALA A 16 1.95 -3.56 -2.77
C ALA A 16 2.96 -3.13 -3.85
N GLN A 17 4.13 -3.76 -3.89
CA GLN A 17 5.16 -3.53 -4.90
C GLN A 17 5.43 -4.84 -5.67
N PRO A 18 4.91 -4.99 -6.90
CA PRO A 18 5.32 -6.08 -7.78
C PRO A 18 6.79 -5.90 -8.18
N GLU A 19 7.56 -7.01 -8.18
CA GLU A 19 8.99 -6.96 -8.50
C GLU A 19 9.27 -6.66 -9.99
N LEU A 20 8.42 -7.16 -10.88
CA LEU A 20 8.57 -7.05 -12.33
C LEU A 20 7.63 -5.98 -12.93
N ASP A 21 7.28 -4.96 -12.14
CA ASP A 21 6.48 -3.82 -12.62
C ASP A 21 7.36 -2.88 -13.47
N ASP A 22 7.08 -2.83 -14.76
CA ASP A 22 7.74 -1.98 -15.75
C ASP A 22 7.00 -0.66 -16.00
N ASN A 23 5.77 -0.51 -15.49
CA ASN A 23 4.96 0.70 -15.62
C ASN A 23 5.12 1.63 -14.41
N VAL A 24 5.26 1.05 -13.21
CA VAL A 24 5.60 1.76 -11.97
C VAL A 24 6.84 1.10 -11.36
N PRO A 25 8.06 1.45 -11.85
CA PRO A 25 9.30 0.87 -11.34
C PRO A 25 9.51 1.06 -9.84
N ALA A 26 10.37 0.21 -9.27
CA ALA A 26 10.70 0.20 -7.85
C ALA A 26 11.17 1.56 -7.33
N GLU A 27 11.86 2.34 -8.16
CA GLU A 27 12.40 3.66 -7.83
C GLU A 27 11.28 4.68 -7.53
N ILE A 28 10.14 4.57 -8.21
CA ILE A 28 8.97 5.44 -8.00
C ILE A 28 8.36 5.14 -6.63
N THR A 29 8.12 3.86 -6.35
CA THR A 29 7.55 3.42 -5.06
C THR A 29 8.52 3.70 -3.91
N ASP A 30 9.82 3.52 -4.10
CA ASP A 30 10.87 3.90 -3.15
C ASP A 30 10.86 5.41 -2.85
N ALA A 31 10.73 6.25 -3.87
CA ALA A 31 10.66 7.70 -3.70
C ALA A 31 9.41 8.10 -2.90
N PHE A 32 8.26 7.46 -3.17
CA PHE A 32 7.04 7.66 -2.42
C PHE A 32 7.19 7.27 -0.95
N VAL A 33 7.72 6.07 -0.66
CA VAL A 33 7.94 5.60 0.73
C VAL A 33 8.79 6.61 1.50
N ARG A 34 9.94 7.01 0.95
CA ARG A 34 10.83 8.00 1.59
C ARG A 34 10.14 9.33 1.85
N ALA A 35 9.41 9.84 0.86
CA ALA A 35 8.72 11.12 1.00
C ALA A 35 7.59 11.05 2.04
N TYR A 36 6.85 9.96 2.06
CA TYR A 36 5.71 9.75 2.97
C TYR A 36 6.17 9.62 4.42
N GLU A 37 7.20 8.80 4.67
CA GLU A 37 7.80 8.62 6.00
C GLU A 37 8.44 9.92 6.49
N LYS A 38 9.16 10.66 5.62
CA LYS A 38 9.75 11.96 5.97
C LYS A 38 8.71 12.99 6.40
N ALA A 39 7.49 12.91 5.87
CA ALA A 39 6.38 13.77 6.25
C ALA A 39 5.65 13.28 7.54
N GLY A 40 6.16 12.24 8.20
CA GLY A 40 5.59 11.66 9.43
C GLY A 40 4.47 10.64 9.18
N GLY A 41 4.28 10.22 7.93
CA GLY A 41 3.31 9.19 7.57
C GLY A 41 3.75 7.79 7.99
N ARG A 42 2.78 6.93 8.32
CA ARG A 42 3.01 5.50 8.56
C ARG A 42 2.71 4.73 7.29
N LEU A 43 3.66 3.92 6.83
CA LEU A 43 3.51 3.09 5.64
C LEU A 43 4.02 1.67 5.89
N GLU A 44 3.27 0.68 5.44
CA GLU A 44 3.69 -0.72 5.34
C GLU A 44 3.88 -1.06 3.86
N ARG A 45 5.04 -1.60 3.50
CA ARG A 45 5.33 -2.01 2.12
C ARG A 45 5.50 -3.51 2.01
N GLU A 46 4.74 -4.11 1.11
CA GLU A 46 4.79 -5.52 0.77
C GLU A 46 5.37 -5.74 -0.62
N ARG A 47 6.31 -6.66 -0.78
CA ARG A 47 6.89 -7.01 -2.08
C ARG A 47 6.27 -8.31 -2.59
N PHE A 48 6.04 -8.37 -3.90
CA PHE A 48 5.52 -9.55 -4.59
C PHE A 48 6.54 -10.02 -5.63
N PRO A 49 7.43 -10.97 -5.26
CA PRO A 49 8.44 -11.51 -6.19
C PRO A 49 7.79 -12.12 -7.43
N GLY A 50 8.36 -11.87 -8.61
CA GLY A 50 7.85 -12.36 -9.90
C GLY A 50 6.53 -11.74 -10.38
N ALA A 51 5.83 -10.96 -9.55
CA ALA A 51 4.58 -10.31 -9.95
C ALA A 51 4.85 -9.12 -10.90
N ARG A 52 3.95 -8.92 -11.88
CA ARG A 52 4.00 -7.85 -12.89
C ARG A 52 3.00 -6.75 -12.58
N HIS A 53 3.06 -5.66 -13.35
CA HIS A 53 2.08 -4.59 -13.30
C HIS A 53 0.64 -5.13 -13.35
N GLY A 54 -0.21 -4.67 -12.44
CA GLY A 54 -1.61 -5.05 -12.38
C GLY A 54 -1.90 -6.52 -12.04
N PHE A 55 -0.97 -7.26 -11.41
CA PHE A 55 -1.12 -8.70 -11.11
C PHE A 55 -2.45 -9.05 -10.40
N ILE A 56 -2.94 -8.16 -9.52
CA ILE A 56 -4.19 -8.33 -8.76
C ILE A 56 -5.43 -8.44 -9.67
N GLY A 57 -5.34 -7.97 -10.92
CA GLY A 57 -6.43 -8.08 -11.91
C GLY A 57 -6.66 -9.50 -12.45
N ARG A 58 -5.82 -10.48 -12.07
CA ARG A 58 -5.95 -11.88 -12.48
C ARG A 58 -6.03 -12.76 -11.24
N ALA A 59 -6.92 -13.75 -11.25
CA ALA A 59 -6.98 -14.73 -10.18
C ALA A 59 -5.68 -15.53 -10.07
N GLY A 60 -5.21 -15.78 -8.85
CA GLY A 60 -3.96 -16.48 -8.59
C GLY A 60 -3.49 -16.31 -7.15
N ALA A 61 -2.48 -17.10 -6.76
CA ALA A 61 -1.99 -17.14 -5.38
C ALA A 61 -1.51 -15.75 -4.88
N ASP A 62 -0.82 -14.98 -5.71
CA ASP A 62 -0.36 -13.64 -5.34
C ASP A 62 -1.54 -12.68 -5.14
N THR A 63 -2.59 -12.80 -5.96
CA THR A 63 -3.81 -12.00 -5.84
C THR A 63 -4.54 -12.33 -4.54
N ASP A 64 -4.70 -13.62 -4.24
CA ASP A 64 -5.34 -14.07 -2.99
C ASP A 64 -4.55 -13.61 -1.77
N ARG A 65 -3.22 -13.74 -1.81
CA ARG A 65 -2.32 -13.23 -0.77
C ARG A 65 -2.45 -11.72 -0.61
N CYS A 66 -2.43 -10.96 -1.71
CA CYS A 66 -2.56 -9.51 -1.68
C CYS A 66 -3.89 -9.08 -1.05
N ILE A 67 -5.00 -9.73 -1.41
CA ILE A 67 -6.32 -9.45 -0.84
C ILE A 67 -6.35 -9.76 0.66
N GLY A 68 -5.73 -10.87 1.08
CA GLY A 68 -5.58 -11.22 2.51
C GLY A 68 -4.84 -10.13 3.28
N LEU A 69 -3.66 -9.72 2.81
CA LEU A 69 -2.85 -8.69 3.46
C LEU A 69 -3.55 -7.32 3.51
N MET A 70 -4.27 -6.94 2.44
CA MET A 70 -5.10 -5.73 2.44
C MET A 70 -6.20 -5.78 3.51
N ARG A 71 -6.90 -6.91 3.65
CA ARG A 71 -7.94 -7.11 4.67
C ARG A 71 -7.36 -7.02 6.07
N ASP A 72 -6.21 -7.65 6.31
CA ASP A 72 -5.54 -7.62 7.61
C ASP A 72 -5.12 -6.20 8.00
N PHE A 73 -4.52 -5.45 7.07
CA PHE A 73 -4.15 -4.05 7.28
C PHE A 73 -5.37 -3.19 7.62
N ILE A 74 -6.44 -3.28 6.81
CA ILE A 74 -7.69 -2.54 7.05
C ILE A 74 -8.28 -2.90 8.42
N GLY A 75 -8.30 -4.18 8.78
CA GLY A 75 -8.77 -4.65 10.09
C GLY A 75 -8.01 -4.01 11.26
N ARG A 76 -6.67 -3.97 11.18
CA ARG A 76 -5.83 -3.33 12.20
C ARG A 76 -6.11 -1.83 12.32
N GLU A 77 -6.21 -1.12 11.20
CA GLU A 77 -6.41 0.34 11.21
C GLU A 77 -7.82 0.72 11.69
N LEU A 78 -8.85 -0.08 11.36
CA LEU A 78 -10.20 0.08 11.92
C LEU A 78 -10.25 -0.17 13.44
N GLY A 79 -9.46 -1.12 13.95
CA GLY A 79 -9.32 -1.36 15.39
C GLY A 79 -8.69 -0.17 16.11
N ARG A 80 -7.63 0.41 15.53
CA ARG A 80 -6.94 1.60 16.05
C ARG A 80 -7.83 2.84 16.07
N ALA A 81 -8.64 3.04 15.04
CA ALA A 81 -9.52 4.21 14.94
C ALA A 81 -10.68 4.20 15.96
N LYS A 82 -11.00 3.04 16.56
CA LYS A 82 -12.04 2.88 17.59
C LYS A 82 -11.53 3.04 19.02
N SER A 83 -10.22 3.05 19.21
CA SER A 83 -9.54 3.16 20.52
C SER A 83 -9.19 4.61 20.81
#